data_AF-A0A941VWW5-F1
#
_entry.id   AF-A0A941VWW5-F1
#
_cell.length_a   1.000
_cell.length_b   1.000
_cell.length_c   1.000
_cell.angle_alpha   90.00
_cell.angle_beta   90.00
_cell.angle_gamma   90.00
#
_symmetry.space_group_name_H-M   'P 1'
#
loop_
_entity.id
_entity.type
_entity.pdbx_description
1 polymer ?
#
loop_
_entity_poly.entity_id
_entity_poly.type
_entity_poly.pdbx_seq_one_letter_code
_entity_poly.pdbx_strand_id
1 'polypeptide(L)'
;MRFRPRAGLLLLALSSLACSGGTSGSAAGGGDADRQALVGLIDSIVSQPISDGKAAGAAIMVVKGNDTIAYQGFGKADLEWDVPMHHDAVFEIGSVTKQFTGAAIMQLVEQGKVDLDADITTYVN
;
A
#
# COMPACT_ATOMS: atom_id res chain seq x y z
N MET A 1 -23.66 -20.10 -3.38
CA MET A 1 -24.27 -20.37 -4.70
C MET A 1 -25.79 -20.43 -4.59
N ARG A 2 -26.50 -19.34 -4.95
CA ARG A 2 -27.94 -19.38 -5.25
C ARG A 2 -28.26 -18.35 -6.32
N PHE A 3 -28.29 -18.83 -7.56
CA PHE A 3 -28.69 -18.12 -8.77
C PHE A 3 -30.22 -17.99 -8.77
N ARG A 4 -30.75 -16.79 -9.00
CA ARG A 4 -32.18 -16.57 -9.28
C ARG A 4 -32.28 -15.71 -10.54
N PRO A 5 -32.84 -16.22 -11.65
CA PRO A 5 -33.13 -15.40 -12.81
C PRO A 5 -34.53 -14.79 -12.66
N ARG A 6 -34.68 -13.50 -12.90
CA ARG A 6 -35.96 -12.90 -13.24
C ARG A 6 -35.77 -12.00 -14.46
N ALA A 7 -36.36 -12.45 -15.55
CA ALA A 7 -36.47 -11.76 -16.81
C ALA A 7 -37.44 -10.58 -16.73
N GLY A 8 -37.19 -9.58 -17.57
CA GLY A 8 -38.20 -8.67 -18.10
C GLY A 8 -38.49 -7.45 -17.25
N LEU A 9 -38.01 -6.27 -17.68
CA LEU A 9 -38.84 -5.31 -18.41
C LEU A 9 -38.00 -4.06 -18.71
N LEU A 10 -37.69 -3.88 -20.00
CA LEU A 10 -37.04 -2.69 -20.55
C LEU A 10 -38.07 -1.56 -20.59
N LEU A 11 -37.95 -0.57 -19.70
CA LEU A 11 -38.69 0.69 -19.77
C LEU A 11 -37.72 1.80 -20.14
N LEU A 12 -37.76 2.21 -21.42
CA LEU A 12 -37.13 3.42 -21.92
C LEU A 12 -37.97 4.62 -21.43
N ALA A 13 -37.46 5.41 -20.50
CA ALA A 13 -38.02 6.69 -20.14
C ALA A 13 -37.00 7.80 -20.46
N LEU A 14 -37.24 8.51 -21.56
CA LEU A 14 -36.66 9.81 -21.87
C LEU A 14 -37.34 10.86 -20.98
N SER A 15 -36.58 11.59 -20.17
CA SER A 15 -36.97 12.94 -19.75
C SER A 15 -35.78 13.73 -19.21
N SER A 16 -35.31 14.64 -20.06
CA SER A 16 -34.92 16.02 -19.77
C SER A 16 -34.12 16.31 -18.49
N LEU A 17 -32.82 16.47 -18.74
CA LEU A 17 -31.91 17.48 -18.20
C LEU A 17 -32.58 18.67 -17.49
N ALA A 18 -32.44 18.73 -16.17
CA ALA A 18 -32.50 19.97 -15.40
C ALA A 18 -31.37 19.92 -14.35
N CYS A 19 -30.25 20.55 -14.69
CA CYS A 19 -29.12 20.75 -13.78
C CYS A 19 -29.54 21.73 -12.67
N SER A 20 -29.86 21.19 -11.50
CA SER A 20 -29.79 21.94 -10.24
C SER A 20 -28.72 21.30 -9.37
N GLY A 21 -27.48 21.73 -9.54
CA GLY A 21 -26.33 21.26 -8.77
C GLY A 21 -25.53 22.47 -8.29
N GLY A 22 -25.57 22.71 -6.98
CA GLY A 22 -24.85 23.80 -6.35
C GLY A 22 -23.35 23.76 -6.66
N THR A 23 -22.80 24.92 -7.01
CA THR A 23 -21.36 25.12 -7.11
C THR A 23 -20.78 25.24 -5.71
N SER A 24 -20.58 24.10 -5.04
CA SER A 24 -19.52 23.99 -4.04
C SER A 24 -18.21 23.77 -4.79
N GLY A 25 -17.68 24.88 -5.32
CA GLY A 25 -16.42 24.93 -6.06
C GLY A 25 -15.25 24.64 -5.12
N SER A 26 -14.78 23.41 -5.22
CA SER A 26 -13.60 22.82 -4.61
C SER A 26 -12.35 23.72 -4.67
N ALA A 27 -11.72 23.91 -3.51
CA ALA A 27 -10.36 24.44 -3.37
C ALA A 27 -9.32 23.30 -3.27
N ALA A 28 -9.53 22.17 -3.97
CA ALA A 28 -8.65 20.99 -3.92
C ALA A 28 -7.81 20.76 -5.21
N GLY A 29 -7.51 21.81 -5.98
CA GLY A 29 -6.80 21.67 -7.25
C GLY A 29 -5.29 21.37 -7.15
N GLY A 30 -4.65 21.58 -6.00
CA GLY A 30 -3.20 21.39 -5.83
C GLY A 30 -2.79 19.98 -5.38
N GLY A 31 -3.51 19.41 -4.41
CA GLY A 31 -3.14 18.13 -3.79
C GLY A 31 -3.27 16.93 -4.72
N ASP A 32 -4.30 16.90 -5.58
CA ASP A 32 -4.52 15.78 -6.49
C ASP A 32 -3.50 15.75 -7.64
N ALA A 33 -3.11 16.92 -8.15
CA ALA A 33 -2.08 17.05 -9.17
C ALA A 33 -0.69 16.63 -8.62
N ASP A 34 -0.36 17.08 -7.41
CA ASP A 34 0.89 16.71 -6.73
C ASP A 34 0.93 15.20 -6.40
N ARG A 35 -0.21 14.62 -5.99
CA ARG A 35 -0.34 13.18 -5.75
C ARG A 35 -0.16 12.38 -7.04
N GLN A 36 -0.78 12.82 -8.13
CA GLN A 36 -0.63 12.16 -9.43
C GLN A 36 0.81 12.26 -9.95
N ALA A 37 1.49 13.39 -9.73
CA ALA A 37 2.90 13.55 -10.04
C ALA A 37 3.78 12.61 -9.22
N LEU A 38 3.53 12.47 -7.91
CA LEU A 38 4.23 11.51 -7.04
C LEU A 38 4.04 10.06 -7.49
N VAL A 39 2.81 9.68 -7.85
CA VAL A 39 2.51 8.33 -8.37
C VAL A 39 3.26 8.08 -9.68
N GLY A 40 3.28 9.05 -10.60
CA GLY A 40 4.06 8.95 -11.83
C GLY A 40 5.57 8.85 -11.58
N LEU A 41 6.09 9.54 -10.58
CA LEU A 41 7.49 9.42 -10.17
C LEU A 41 7.81 8.02 -9.65
N ILE A 42 6.96 7.47 -8.78
CA ILE A 42 7.11 6.10 -8.26
C ILE A 42 7.14 5.10 -9.42
N ASP A 43 6.19 5.20 -10.34
CA ASP A 43 6.12 4.32 -11.52
C ASP A 43 7.42 4.38 -12.34
N SER A 44 7.95 5.60 -12.58
CA SER A 44 9.20 5.77 -13.33
C SER A 44 10.42 5.14 -12.67
N ILE A 45 10.50 5.17 -11.33
CA ILE A 45 11.63 4.63 -10.56
C ILE A 45 11.57 3.10 -10.54
N VAL A 46 10.36 2.54 -10.47
CA VAL A 46 10.14 1.12 -10.18
C VAL A 46 10.06 0.29 -11.45
N SER A 47 9.54 0.88 -12.53
CA SER A 47 9.43 0.23 -13.83
C SER A 47 10.80 -0.10 -14.44
N GLN A 48 11.84 0.69 -14.17
CA GLN A 48 13.16 0.50 -14.76
C GLN A 48 13.85 -0.78 -14.24
N PRO A 49 13.99 -1.04 -12.92
CA PRO A 49 14.57 -2.29 -12.43
C PRO A 49 13.78 -3.53 -12.83
N ILE A 50 12.45 -3.43 -12.92
CA ILE A 50 11.58 -4.54 -13.33
C ILE A 50 11.79 -4.86 -14.81
N SER A 51 11.82 -3.84 -15.67
CA SER A 51 12.03 -4.01 -17.12
C SER A 51 13.42 -4.55 -17.45
N ASP A 52 14.43 -4.16 -16.67
CA ASP A 52 15.80 -4.67 -16.76
C ASP A 52 15.96 -6.12 -16.27
N GLY A 53 14.92 -6.73 -15.70
CA GLY A 53 14.98 -8.06 -15.10
C GLY A 53 15.78 -8.12 -13.79
N LYS A 54 16.06 -6.97 -13.16
CA LYS A 54 16.78 -6.90 -11.87
C LYS A 54 15.86 -7.17 -10.68
N ALA A 55 14.55 -7.02 -10.87
CA ALA A 55 13.52 -7.36 -9.89
C ALA A 55 12.32 -8.00 -10.59
N ALA A 56 11.71 -9.02 -9.99
CA ALA A 56 10.49 -9.64 -10.51
C ALA A 56 9.26 -8.73 -10.32
N GLY A 57 9.18 -8.07 -9.16
CA GLY A 57 8.10 -7.15 -8.80
C GLY A 57 8.39 -6.43 -7.49
N ALA A 58 7.53 -5.47 -7.17
CA ALA A 58 7.63 -4.67 -5.94
C ALA A 58 6.25 -4.21 -5.48
N ALA A 59 6.04 -4.09 -4.16
CA ALA A 59 4.87 -3.43 -3.58
C ALA A 59 5.33 -2.17 -2.84
N ILE A 60 4.66 -1.04 -3.09
CA ILE A 60 5.08 0.28 -2.57
C ILE A 60 3.91 0.99 -1.94
N MET A 61 4.14 1.49 -0.72
CA MET A 61 3.23 2.32 0.03
C MET A 61 3.91 3.63 0.45
N VAL A 62 3.23 4.75 0.23
CA VAL A 62 3.69 6.08 0.66
C VAL A 62 2.59 6.72 1.51
N VAL A 63 2.95 7.09 2.74
CA VAL A 63 2.02 7.63 3.74
C VAL A 63 2.55 8.97 4.25
N LYS A 64 1.67 9.96 4.40
CA LYS A 64 1.96 11.25 5.02
C LYS A 64 0.93 11.54 6.11
N GLY A 65 1.36 11.43 7.37
CA GLY A 65 0.44 11.49 8.50
C GLY A 65 -0.57 10.35 8.43
N ASN A 66 -1.85 10.67 8.29
CA ASN A 66 -2.93 9.69 8.17
C ASN A 66 -3.39 9.46 6.72
N ASP A 67 -2.73 10.08 5.75
CA ASP A 67 -3.10 10.01 4.34
C ASP A 67 -2.20 9.05 3.56
N THR A 68 -2.82 8.08 2.89
CA THR A 68 -2.13 7.13 2.02
C THR A 68 -2.09 7.70 0.60
N ILE A 69 -0.92 8.22 0.23
CA ILE A 69 -0.69 8.90 -1.04
C ILE A 69 -0.65 7.90 -2.20
N ALA A 70 0.04 6.77 -2.00
CA ALA A 70 0.18 5.70 -2.98
C ALA A 70 0.20 4.34 -2.27
N TYR A 71 -0.44 3.33 -2.89
CA TYR A 71 -0.37 1.95 -2.45
C TYR A 71 -0.59 1.01 -3.65
N GLN A 72 0.50 0.50 -4.23
CA GLN A 72 0.47 -0.19 -5.52
C GLN A 72 1.46 -1.36 -5.58
N GLY A 73 1.12 -2.36 -6.40
CA GLY A 73 2.00 -3.46 -6.78
C GLY A 73 2.48 -3.29 -8.22
N PHE A 74 3.73 -3.65 -8.48
CA PHE A 74 4.42 -3.54 -9.77
C PHE A 74 5.04 -4.88 -10.13
N GLY A 75 4.99 -5.25 -11.41
CA GLY A 75 5.57 -6.50 -11.91
C GLY A 75 4.83 -7.76 -11.43
N LYS A 76 5.59 -8.81 -11.13
CA LYS A 76 5.09 -10.14 -10.82
C LYS A 76 5.56 -10.62 -9.44
N ALA A 77 4.67 -11.29 -8.71
CA ALA A 77 5.01 -11.99 -7.47
C ALA A 77 5.68 -13.34 -7.75
N ASP A 78 5.35 -13.95 -8.89
CA ASP A 78 5.89 -15.23 -9.34
C ASP A 78 6.04 -15.19 -10.87
N LEU A 79 7.24 -15.46 -11.37
CA LEU A 79 7.56 -15.35 -12.80
C LEU A 79 7.13 -16.61 -13.55
N GLU A 80 7.28 -17.79 -12.94
CA GLU A 80 6.96 -19.08 -13.51
C GLU A 80 5.45 -19.24 -13.75
N TRP A 81 4.65 -18.75 -12.81
CA TRP A 81 3.19 -18.83 -12.85
C TRP A 81 2.52 -17.53 -13.33
N ASP A 82 3.31 -16.55 -13.77
CA ASP A 82 2.86 -15.24 -14.27
C ASP A 82 1.94 -14.48 -13.28
N VAL A 83 2.17 -14.63 -11.98
CA VAL A 83 1.29 -14.07 -10.94
C VAL A 83 1.57 -12.58 -10.78
N PRO A 84 0.57 -11.69 -10.95
CA PRO A 84 0.75 -10.26 -10.74
C PRO A 84 1.10 -9.93 -9.30
N MET A 85 1.99 -8.94 -9.11
CA MET A 85 2.31 -8.44 -7.78
C MET A 85 1.12 -7.69 -7.19
N HIS A 86 0.59 -8.17 -6.06
CA HIS A 86 -0.47 -7.49 -5.32
C HIS A 86 0.12 -6.48 -4.32
N HIS A 87 -0.60 -5.39 -4.03
CA HIS A 87 -0.10 -4.32 -3.15
C HIS A 87 0.02 -4.76 -1.68
N ASP A 88 -0.74 -5.76 -1.24
CA ASP A 88 -0.69 -6.32 0.12
C ASP A 88 0.10 -7.64 0.23
N ALA A 89 0.90 -7.96 -0.79
CA ALA A 89 1.70 -9.18 -0.81
C ALA A 89 2.62 -9.27 0.43
N VAL A 90 2.83 -10.49 0.92
CA VAL A 90 3.71 -10.77 2.06
C VAL A 90 5.12 -11.04 1.57
N PHE A 91 6.10 -10.36 2.16
CA PHE A 91 7.51 -10.48 1.81
C PHE A 91 8.34 -11.01 2.98
N GLU A 92 9.41 -11.72 2.65
CA GLU A 92 10.52 -11.93 3.58
C GLU A 92 11.34 -10.64 3.68
N ILE A 93 11.12 -9.87 4.75
CA ILE A 93 11.72 -8.53 4.92
C ILE A 93 13.15 -8.55 5.46
N GLY A 94 13.70 -9.73 5.78
CA GLY A 94 15.10 -9.91 6.20
C GLY A 94 15.52 -9.01 7.37
N SER A 95 16.58 -8.21 7.17
CA SER A 95 17.13 -7.35 8.24
C SER A 95 16.20 -6.25 8.73
N VAL A 96 15.13 -5.91 8.00
CA VAL A 96 14.10 -4.97 8.48
C VAL A 96 13.45 -5.48 9.78
N THR A 97 13.38 -6.80 9.97
CA THR A 97 12.89 -7.44 11.20
C THR A 97 13.58 -6.92 12.48
N LYS A 98 14.84 -6.47 12.40
CA LYS A 98 15.60 -5.97 13.56
C LYS A 98 14.97 -4.73 14.20
N GLN A 99 14.25 -3.91 13.44
CA GLN A 99 13.53 -2.75 13.99
C GLN A 99 12.45 -3.21 14.98
N PHE A 100 11.74 -4.29 14.66
CA PHE A 100 10.73 -4.87 15.54
C PHE A 100 11.37 -5.53 16.77
N THR A 101 12.46 -6.27 16.59
CA THR A 101 13.21 -6.86 17.71
C THR A 101 13.75 -5.78 18.64
N GLY A 102 14.32 -4.71 18.10
CA GLY A 102 14.80 -3.57 18.88
C GLY A 102 13.68 -2.89 19.66
N ALA A 103 12.53 -2.64 19.02
CA ALA A 103 11.36 -2.08 19.70
C ALA A 103 10.86 -2.99 20.84
N ALA A 104 10.80 -4.31 20.62
CA ALA A 104 10.43 -5.26 21.65
C ALA A 104 11.41 -5.26 22.83
N ILE A 105 12.72 -5.16 22.58
CA ILE A 105 13.73 -5.02 23.63
C ILE A 105 13.53 -3.70 24.40
N MET A 106 13.33 -2.58 23.71
CA MET A 106 13.10 -1.29 24.38
C MET A 106 11.85 -1.28 25.25
N GLN A 107 10.78 -1.99 24.85
CA GLN A 107 9.61 -2.19 25.72
C GLN A 107 9.95 -2.96 26.99
N LEU A 108 10.89 -3.92 26.94
CA LEU A 108 11.37 -4.62 28.14
C LEU A 108 12.23 -3.72 29.02
N VAL A 109 12.99 -2.79 28.43
CA VAL A 109 13.74 -1.77 29.16
C VAL A 109 12.80 -0.83 29.91
N GLU A 110 11.76 -0.32 29.25
CA GLU A 110 10.74 0.52 29.90
C GLU A 110 10.04 -0.20 31.06
N GLN A 111 9.88 -1.52 30.96
CA GLN A 111 9.32 -2.37 32.02
C GLN A 111 10.33 -2.71 33.13
N GLY A 112 11.59 -2.28 33.02
CA GLY A 112 12.66 -2.62 33.97
C GLY A 112 13.09 -4.09 33.94
N LYS A 113 12.78 -4.83 32.87
CA LYS A 113 13.11 -6.26 32.71
C LYS A 113 14.45 -6.48 32.01
N VAL A 114 14.87 -5.52 31.19
CA VAL A 114 16.17 -5.52 30.50
C VAL A 114 16.88 -4.22 30.87
N ASP A 115 18.15 -4.34 31.23
CA ASP A 115 19.08 -3.23 31.41
C ASP A 115 20.06 -3.27 30.23
N LEU A 116 20.18 -2.15 29.52
CA LEU A 116 21.04 -2.05 28.33
C LEU A 116 22.53 -2.03 28.69
N ASP A 117 22.86 -1.66 29.93
CA ASP A 117 24.24 -1.58 30.41
C ASP A 117 24.67 -2.84 31.19
N ALA A 118 23.74 -3.76 31.45
CA ALA A 118 24.04 -5.03 32.10
C ALA A 118 24.80 -5.97 31.16
N ASP A 119 25.69 -6.78 31.75
CA ASP A 119 26.41 -7.82 31.00
C ASP A 119 25.43 -8.86 30.43
N ILE A 120 25.69 -9.31 29.21
CA ILE A 120 24.82 -10.26 28.49
C ILE A 120 24.64 -11.59 29.24
N THR A 121 25.62 -12.01 30.04
CA THR A 121 25.54 -13.21 30.89
C THR A 121 24.44 -13.13 31.95
N THR A 122 23.92 -11.93 32.23
CA THR A 122 22.74 -11.73 33.08
C THR A 122 21.49 -12.40 32.48
N TYR A 123 21.41 -12.50 31.15
CA TYR A 123 20.21 -12.94 30.43
C TYR A 123 20.37 -14.28 29.71
N VAL A 124 21.61 -14.69 29.42
CA VAL A 124 21.92 -15.95 28.72
C VAL A 124 23.11 -16.63 29.40
N ASN A 125 22.92 -17.90 29.76
CA ASN A 125 23.92 -18.77 30.40
C ASN A 125 24.75 -19.54 29.37
#